data_AF-A0A9E2VJY0-F1
#
_entry.id   AF-A0A9E2VJY0-F1
#
_cell.length_a   1.000
_cell.length_b   1.000
_cell.length_c   1.000
_cell.angle_alpha   90.00
_cell.angle_beta   90.00
_cell.angle_gamma   90.00
#
_symmetry.space_group_name_H-M   'P 1'
#
loop_
_entity.id
_entity.type
_entity.pdbx_description
1 polymer ?
#
loop_
_entity_poly.entity_id
_entity_poly.type
_entity_poly.pdbx_seq_one_letter_code
_entity_poly.pdbx_strand_id
1 'polypeptide(L)'
;MKTCLSFGDILRVGQPQLAEMQRIGDAYPSPEVPGACEAFTRQVNIVEAILVQNYGIAAAMTRRADDLNEVAEIWNGMSRFCQSALACLVTLKHKYPYCGTPALYDKVLDYKLACDKRYRGVMEELACQKTEFPKGLLPEMK
;
A
#
# COMPACT_ATOMS: atom_id res chain seq x y z
N MET A 1 22.53 11.26 6.97
CA MET A 1 21.82 12.41 6.38
C MET A 1 20.45 12.45 7.03
N LYS A 2 20.04 13.53 7.73
CA LYS A 2 18.68 13.56 8.34
C LYS A 2 17.65 13.67 7.22
N THR A 3 16.91 12.62 6.96
CA THR A 3 15.80 12.60 5.99
C THR A 3 14.73 13.60 6.44
N CYS A 4 14.41 14.58 5.61
CA CYS A 4 13.41 15.60 5.95
C CYS A 4 11.95 15.08 5.90
N LEU A 5 11.71 13.91 5.31
CA LEU A 5 10.39 13.28 5.17
C LEU A 5 10.51 11.77 5.39
N SER A 6 9.65 11.22 6.25
CA SER A 6 9.49 9.77 6.41
C SER A 6 8.53 9.21 5.36
N PHE A 7 8.55 7.89 5.13
CA PHE A 7 7.55 7.27 4.26
C PHE A 7 6.13 7.41 4.83
N GLY A 8 5.99 7.45 6.16
CA GLY A 8 4.72 7.73 6.83
C GLY A 8 4.16 9.12 6.50
N ASP A 9 5.03 10.13 6.35
CA ASP A 9 4.61 11.47 5.93
C ASP A 9 4.10 11.48 4.49
N ILE A 10 4.73 10.69 3.61
CA ILE A 10 4.31 10.54 2.21
C ILE A 10 2.93 9.87 2.12
N LEU A 11 2.72 8.77 2.86
CA LEU A 11 1.41 8.12 2.89
C LEU A 11 0.31 9.03 3.42
N ARG A 12 0.62 9.91 4.37
CA ARG A 12 -0.35 10.88 4.92
C ARG A 12 -0.87 11.84 3.86
N VAL A 13 -0.07 12.17 2.85
CA VAL A 13 -0.49 13.03 1.73
C VAL A 13 -1.54 12.34 0.83
N GLY A 14 -1.50 11.00 0.75
CA GLY A 14 -2.42 10.19 -0.08
C GLY A 14 -3.69 9.72 0.64
N GLN A 15 -3.76 9.84 1.97
CA GLN A 15 -4.92 9.43 2.78
C GLN A 15 -6.20 10.26 2.49
N PRO A 16 -6.14 11.60 2.35
CA PRO A 16 -7.33 12.42 2.08
C PRO A 16 -8.11 11.99 0.83
N GLN A 17 -7.44 11.42 -0.18
CA GLN A 17 -8.04 11.03 -1.45
C GLN A 17 -8.87 9.75 -1.33
N LEU A 18 -8.56 8.88 -0.36
CA LEU A 18 -9.45 7.76 -0.02
C LEU A 18 -10.75 8.26 0.61
N ALA A 19 -10.66 9.25 1.50
CA ALA A 19 -11.83 9.88 2.10
C ALA A 19 -12.66 10.64 1.05
N GLU A 20 -12.00 11.31 0.10
CA GLU A 20 -12.67 11.99 -1.01
C GLU A 20 -13.40 11.02 -1.95
N MET A 21 -12.78 9.88 -2.28
CA MET A 21 -13.45 8.84 -3.07
C MET A 21 -14.70 8.31 -2.36
N GLN A 22 -14.64 8.09 -1.04
CA GLN A 22 -15.82 7.73 -0.25
C GLN A 22 -16.88 8.83 -0.29
N ARG A 23 -16.49 10.09 -0.08
CA ARG A 23 -17.41 11.23 -0.10
C ARG A 23 -18.13 11.38 -1.44
N ILE A 24 -17.41 11.25 -2.56
CA ILE A 24 -18.01 11.29 -3.90
C ILE A 24 -18.88 10.05 -4.15
N GLY A 25 -18.46 8.89 -3.67
CA GLY A 25 -19.26 7.67 -3.71
C GLY A 25 -20.60 7.82 -2.99
N ASP A 26 -20.62 8.54 -1.87
CA ASP A 26 -21.81 8.78 -1.06
C ASP A 26 -22.67 9.95 -1.57
N ALA A 27 -22.08 10.88 -2.33
CA ALA A 27 -22.77 12.08 -2.83
C ALA A 27 -23.93 11.78 -3.80
N TYR A 28 -23.90 10.63 -4.50
CA TYR A 28 -24.96 10.21 -5.40
C TYR A 28 -25.71 8.99 -4.83
N PRO A 29 -27.03 8.87 -4.99
CA PRO A 29 -27.79 7.72 -4.51
C PRO A 29 -27.46 6.44 -5.29
N SER A 30 -27.18 6.55 -6.59
CA SER A 30 -26.89 5.44 -7.48
C SER A 30 -26.04 5.87 -8.69
N PRO A 31 -25.38 4.94 -9.40
CA PRO A 31 -24.52 5.25 -10.54
C PRO A 31 -25.30 5.67 -11.80
N GLU A 32 -26.62 5.42 -11.84
CA GLU A 32 -27.51 5.80 -12.94
C GLU A 32 -27.82 7.31 -12.96
N VAL A 33 -27.53 8.02 -11.88
CA VAL A 33 -27.69 9.49 -11.84
C VAL A 33 -26.72 10.13 -12.84
N PRO A 34 -27.18 11.03 -13.73
CA PRO A 34 -26.32 11.69 -14.69
C PRO A 34 -25.08 12.32 -14.03
N GLY A 35 -23.89 11.96 -14.52
CA GLY A 35 -22.60 12.44 -14.02
C GLY A 35 -22.04 11.71 -12.79
N ALA A 36 -22.81 10.84 -12.12
CA ALA A 36 -22.33 10.10 -10.94
C ALA A 36 -21.16 9.18 -11.27
N CYS A 37 -21.33 8.35 -12.32
CA CYS A 37 -20.32 7.39 -12.74
C CYS A 37 -19.04 8.08 -13.26
N GLU A 38 -19.17 9.23 -13.93
CA GLU A 38 -18.04 10.03 -14.40
C GLU A 38 -17.27 10.67 -13.23
N ALA A 39 -17.98 11.26 -12.26
CA ALA A 39 -17.39 11.83 -11.05
C ALA A 39 -16.66 10.77 -10.24
N PHE A 40 -17.24 9.58 -10.10
CA PHE A 40 -16.64 8.47 -9.39
C PHE A 40 -15.40 7.93 -10.12
N THR A 41 -15.47 7.74 -11.44
CA THR A 41 -14.34 7.27 -12.26
C THR A 41 -13.14 8.21 -12.17
N ARG A 42 -13.36 9.53 -12.08
CA ARG A 42 -12.26 10.48 -11.82
C ARG A 42 -11.56 10.21 -10.49
N GLN A 43 -12.30 9.92 -9.43
CA GLN A 43 -11.70 9.61 -8.12
C GLN A 43 -10.98 8.27 -8.14
N VAL A 44 -11.53 7.27 -8.83
CA VAL A 44 -10.86 5.98 -9.07
C VAL A 44 -9.47 6.20 -9.68
N ASN A 45 -9.38 7.01 -10.75
CA ASN A 45 -8.11 7.30 -11.42
C ASN A 45 -7.11 8.05 -10.51
N ILE A 46 -7.59 8.96 -9.66
CA ILE A 46 -6.74 9.68 -8.70
C ILE A 46 -6.16 8.72 -7.66
N VAL A 47 -7.00 7.86 -7.07
CA VAL A 47 -6.58 6.86 -6.08
C VAL A 47 -5.60 5.87 -6.71
N GLU A 48 -5.86 5.44 -7.95
CA GLU A 48 -4.95 4.58 -8.70
C GLU A 48 -3.57 5.22 -8.88
N ALA A 49 -3.52 6.48 -9.31
CA ALA A 49 -2.27 7.20 -9.52
C ALA A 49 -1.47 7.32 -8.21
N ILE A 50 -2.14 7.63 -7.10
CA ILE A 50 -1.53 7.73 -5.76
C ILE A 50 -0.99 6.37 -5.31
N LEU A 51 -1.73 5.28 -5.54
CA LEU A 51 -1.29 3.93 -5.22
C LEU A 51 0.03 3.60 -5.94
N VAL A 52 0.06 3.81 -7.26
CA VAL A 52 1.23 3.52 -8.10
C VAL A 52 2.42 4.39 -7.69
N GLN A 53 2.19 5.68 -7.44
CA GLN A 53 3.21 6.62 -7.02
C GLN A 53 3.80 6.23 -5.65
N ASN A 54 2.96 6.00 -4.65
CA ASN A 54 3.40 5.66 -3.29
C ASN A 54 4.18 4.34 -3.27
N TYR A 55 3.76 3.36 -4.07
CA TYR A 55 4.52 2.12 -4.21
C TYR A 55 5.89 2.34 -4.87
N GLY A 56 5.96 3.16 -5.92
CA GLY A 56 7.22 3.52 -6.58
C GLY A 56 8.19 4.20 -5.61
N ILE A 57 7.67 5.10 -4.77
CA ILE A 57 8.42 5.76 -3.69
C ILE A 57 8.87 4.74 -2.64
N ALA A 58 7.99 3.86 -2.18
CA ALA A 58 8.33 2.79 -1.23
C ALA A 58 9.50 1.93 -1.75
N ALA A 59 9.43 1.52 -3.02
CA ALA A 59 10.49 0.76 -3.67
C ALA A 59 11.80 1.55 -3.78
N ALA A 60 11.74 2.87 -4.02
CA ALA A 60 12.91 3.72 -4.08
C ALA A 60 13.56 3.96 -2.72
N MET A 61 12.77 4.17 -1.67
CA MET A 61 13.24 4.37 -0.30
C MET A 61 13.87 3.10 0.26
N THR A 62 13.22 1.94 0.08
CA THR A 62 13.74 0.65 0.57
C THR A 62 15.07 0.26 -0.06
N ARG A 63 15.36 0.66 -1.30
CA ARG A 63 16.68 0.48 -1.93
C ARG A 63 17.79 1.34 -1.31
N ARG A 64 17.43 2.36 -0.55
CA ARG A 64 18.34 3.33 0.09
C ARG A 64 18.33 3.23 1.61
N ALA A 65 17.52 2.33 2.16
CA ALA A 65 17.41 2.11 3.60
C ALA A 65 18.70 1.49 4.12
N ASP A 66 19.14 1.95 5.29
CA ASP A 66 20.41 1.52 5.90
C ASP A 66 20.25 0.20 6.67
N ASP A 67 19.03 -0.14 7.09
CA ASP A 67 18.74 -1.37 7.82
C ASP A 67 17.37 -1.99 7.47
N LEU A 68 17.25 -3.28 7.80
CA LEU A 68 16.06 -4.08 7.48
C LEU A 68 14.80 -3.64 8.25
N ASN A 69 14.92 -3.00 9.42
CA ASN A 69 13.75 -2.52 10.14
C ASN A 69 13.10 -1.36 9.39
N GLU A 70 13.89 -0.42 8.86
CA GLU A 70 13.38 0.66 8.01
C GLU A 70 12.67 0.08 6.76
N VAL A 71 13.27 -0.93 6.12
CA VAL A 71 12.64 -1.61 4.98
C VAL A 71 11.30 -2.25 5.38
N ALA A 72 11.25 -2.90 6.54
CA ALA A 72 10.04 -3.52 7.07
C ALA A 72 8.94 -2.48 7.35
N GLU A 73 9.30 -1.35 7.96
CA GLU A 73 8.39 -0.24 8.23
C GLU A 73 7.77 0.34 6.95
N ILE A 74 8.58 0.53 5.90
CA ILE A 74 8.11 1.04 4.62
C ILE A 74 7.10 0.09 3.98
N TRP A 75 7.42 -1.21 3.87
CA TRP A 75 6.50 -2.18 3.24
C TRP A 75 5.24 -2.42 4.07
N ASN A 76 5.33 -2.45 5.40
CA ASN A 76 4.17 -2.52 6.28
C ASN A 76 3.29 -1.28 6.14
N GLY A 77 3.89 -0.08 6.10
CA GLY A 77 3.17 1.18 5.85
C GLY A 77 2.41 1.16 4.54
N MET A 78 3.06 0.73 3.45
CA MET A 78 2.42 0.64 2.13
C MET A 78 1.29 -0.41 2.12
N SER A 79 1.49 -1.57 2.75
CA SER A 79 0.44 -2.59 2.89
C SER A 79 -0.79 -2.06 3.64
N ARG A 80 -0.58 -1.30 4.73
CA ARG A 80 -1.66 -0.66 5.49
C ARG A 80 -2.41 0.37 4.65
N PHE A 81 -1.71 1.15 3.84
CA PHE A 81 -2.36 2.06 2.89
C PHE A 81 -3.25 1.29 1.89
N CYS A 82 -2.75 0.20 1.29
CA CYS A 82 -3.57 -0.64 0.42
C CYS A 82 -4.77 -1.24 1.16
N GLN A 83 -4.60 -1.66 2.41
CA GLN A 83 -5.69 -2.18 3.24
C GLN A 83 -6.79 -1.12 3.46
N SER A 84 -6.42 0.13 3.72
CA SER A 84 -7.38 1.25 3.82
C SER A 84 -8.12 1.48 2.51
N ALA A 85 -7.41 1.44 1.37
CA ALA A 85 -8.01 1.58 0.06
C ALA A 85 -9.00 0.44 -0.26
N LEU A 86 -8.63 -0.82 0.03
CA LEU A 86 -9.53 -1.97 -0.12
C LEU A 86 -10.79 -1.84 0.73
N ALA A 87 -10.65 -1.39 1.99
CA ALA A 87 -11.79 -1.19 2.87
C ALA A 87 -12.79 -0.17 2.29
N CYS A 88 -12.29 0.94 1.73
CA CYS A 88 -13.11 1.93 1.03
C CYS A 88 -13.73 1.36 -0.26
N LEU A 89 -13.00 0.56 -1.03
CA LEU A 89 -13.54 -0.02 -2.26
C LEU A 89 -14.61 -1.09 -2.01
N VAL A 90 -14.52 -1.85 -0.91
CA VAL A 90 -15.53 -2.86 -0.56
C VAL A 90 -16.91 -2.23 -0.32
N THR A 91 -16.96 -1.06 0.30
CA THR A 91 -18.24 -0.35 0.54
C THR A 91 -18.82 0.21 -0.76
N LEU A 92 -17.97 0.58 -1.72
CA LEU A 92 -18.36 1.26 -2.95
C LEU A 92 -18.56 0.35 -4.16
N LYS A 93 -17.95 -0.85 -4.19
CA LYS A 93 -17.99 -1.75 -5.36
C LYS A 93 -19.40 -2.19 -5.75
N HIS A 94 -20.29 -2.33 -4.78
CA HIS A 94 -21.68 -2.71 -5.03
C HIS A 94 -22.50 -1.54 -5.57
N LYS A 95 -22.11 -0.31 -5.20
CA LYS A 95 -22.77 0.91 -5.63
C LYS A 95 -22.29 1.38 -6.99
N TYR A 96 -21.01 1.21 -7.32
CA TYR A 96 -20.43 1.62 -8.61
C TYR A 96 -19.77 0.43 -9.34
N PRO A 97 -20.51 -0.63 -9.69
CA PRO A 97 -19.91 -1.86 -10.21
C PRO A 97 -19.25 -1.69 -11.58
N TYR A 98 -19.68 -0.71 -12.38
CA TYR A 98 -19.18 -0.46 -13.73
C TYR A 98 -18.41 0.87 -13.90
N CYS A 99 -18.16 1.61 -12.82
CA CYS A 99 -17.45 2.89 -12.85
C CYS A 99 -15.97 2.76 -12.43
N GLY A 100 -15.31 1.67 -12.84
CA GLY A 100 -13.89 1.41 -12.59
C GLY A 100 -13.53 0.75 -11.25
N THR A 101 -14.49 0.56 -10.34
CA THR A 101 -14.24 -0.01 -9.00
C THR A 101 -13.61 -1.41 -9.02
N PRO A 102 -14.05 -2.37 -9.87
CA PRO A 102 -13.44 -3.70 -9.89
C PRO A 102 -11.96 -3.67 -10.31
N ALA A 103 -11.62 -2.92 -11.37
CA ALA A 103 -10.24 -2.81 -11.85
C ALA A 103 -9.31 -2.19 -10.82
N LEU A 104 -9.77 -1.14 -10.12
CA LEU A 104 -9.02 -0.55 -9.02
C LEU A 104 -8.89 -1.50 -7.83
N TYR A 105 -9.94 -2.24 -7.49
CA TYR A 105 -9.91 -3.24 -6.41
C TYR A 105 -8.83 -4.30 -6.66
N ASP A 106 -8.82 -4.90 -7.84
CA ASP A 106 -7.84 -5.94 -8.21
C ASP A 106 -6.42 -5.37 -8.16
N LYS A 107 -6.22 -4.16 -8.69
CA LYS A 107 -4.92 -3.49 -8.65
C LYS A 107 -4.45 -3.21 -7.23
N VAL A 108 -5.32 -2.69 -6.36
CA VAL A 108 -4.96 -2.45 -4.95
C VAL A 108 -4.62 -3.77 -4.25
N LEU A 109 -5.36 -4.85 -4.55
CA LEU A 109 -5.10 -6.18 -4.02
C LEU A 109 -3.73 -6.71 -4.44
N ASP A 110 -3.37 -6.60 -5.72
CA ASP A 110 -2.05 -7.00 -6.24
C ASP A 110 -0.92 -6.25 -5.52
N TYR A 111 -1.06 -4.94 -5.38
CA TYR A 111 -0.08 -4.11 -4.68
C TYR A 111 0.00 -4.47 -3.19
N LYS A 112 -1.13 -4.78 -2.54
CA LYS A 112 -1.14 -5.25 -1.15
C LYS A 112 -0.36 -6.56 -1.01
N LEU A 113 -0.67 -7.56 -1.83
CA LEU A 113 -0.01 -8.87 -1.79
C LEU A 113 1.49 -8.73 -2.06
N ALA A 114 1.87 -7.84 -2.98
CA ALA A 114 3.25 -7.51 -3.27
C ALA A 114 3.97 -6.85 -2.07
N CYS A 115 3.30 -5.99 -1.31
CA CYS A 115 3.84 -5.39 -0.09
C CYS A 115 3.95 -6.41 1.03
N ASP A 116 2.92 -7.23 1.26
CA ASP A 116 2.89 -8.25 2.31
C ASP A 116 4.00 -9.30 2.09
N LYS A 117 4.23 -9.72 0.84
CA LYS A 117 5.32 -10.62 0.49
C LYS A 117 6.69 -10.03 0.84
N ARG A 118 6.91 -8.75 0.52
CA ARG A 118 8.19 -8.06 0.81
C ARG A 118 8.40 -7.85 2.29
N TYR A 119 7.36 -7.41 3.00
CA TYR A 119 7.39 -7.29 4.45
C TYR A 119 7.75 -8.62 5.12
N ARG A 120 7.08 -9.72 4.72
CA ARG A 120 7.36 -11.05 5.27
C ARG A 120 8.81 -11.48 5.02
N GLY A 121 9.31 -11.32 3.80
CA GLY A 121 10.70 -11.66 3.48
C GLY A 121 11.70 -10.89 4.33
N VAL A 122 11.45 -9.60 4.58
CA VAL A 122 12.32 -8.79 5.45
C VAL A 122 12.25 -9.25 6.91
N MET A 123 11.07 -9.64 7.40
CA MET A 123 10.91 -10.20 8.74
C MET A 123 11.62 -11.55 8.90
N GLU A 124 11.61 -12.39 7.85
CA GLU A 124 12.36 -13.65 7.82
C GLU A 124 13.88 -13.40 7.88
N GLU A 125 14.40 -12.43 7.14
CA GLU A 125 15.81 -12.02 7.19
C GLU A 125 16.20 -11.48 8.57
N LEU A 126 15.37 -10.63 9.16
CA LEU A 126 15.56 -10.12 10.52
C LEU A 126 15.59 -11.26 11.57
N ALA A 127 14.78 -12.31 11.38
CA ALA A 127 14.81 -13.48 12.24
C ALA A 127 16.09 -14.31 12.03
N CYS A 128 16.55 -14.44 10.78
CA CYS A 128 17.80 -15.13 10.44
C CYS A 128 19.01 -14.47 11.12
N GLN A 129 19.08 -13.14 11.11
CA GLN A 129 20.16 -12.38 11.77
C GLN A 129 20.26 -12.62 13.28
N LYS A 130 19.17 -13.03 13.93
CA LYS A 130 19.12 -13.32 15.38
C LYS A 130 19.32 -14.79 15.70
N THR A 131 19.35 -15.65 14.68
CA THR A 131 19.49 -17.09 14.87
C THR A 131 20.95 -17.41 15.13
N GLU A 132 21.24 -18.02 16.28
CA GLU A 132 22.58 -18.51 16.57
C GLU A 132 22.95 -19.64 15.59
N PHE A 133 24.20 -19.63 15.13
CA PHE A 133 24.69 -20.74 14.32
C PHE A 133 24.62 -22.05 15.12
N PRO A 134 24.11 -23.13 14.51
CA PRO A 134 24.09 -24.43 15.19
C PRO A 134 25.51 -24.83 15.62
N LYS A 135 25.66 -25.18 16.90
CA LYS A 135 26.93 -25.66 17.43
C LYS A 135 27.38 -26.91 16.67
N GLY A 136 28.65 -26.96 16.28
CA GLY A 136 29.24 -28.08 15.53
C GLY A 136 29.03 -28.04 14.01
N LEU A 137 28.35 -27.03 13.47
CA LEU A 137 28.19 -26.87 12.01
C LEU A 137 29.43 -26.25 11.34
N LEU A 138 30.10 -25.33 12.05
CA LEU A 138 31.33 -24.68 11.60
C LEU A 138 32.52 -25.18 12.44
N PRO A 139 33.73 -25.31 11.85
CA PRO A 139 34.93 -25.65 12.61
C PRO A 139 35.19 -24.59 13.69
N GLU A 140 35.62 -25.04 14.87
CA GLU A 140 36.07 -24.11 15.92
C GLU A 140 37.28 -23.33 15.40
N MET A 141 37.14 -22.01 15.29
CA MET A 141 38.26 -21.14 14.93
C MET A 141 39.25 -21.13 16.10
N LYS A 142 40.44 -21.69 15.87
CA LYS A 142 41.57 -21.66 16.80
C LYS A 142 42.17 -20.28 16.94
#